data_AF-A0A7Y3W079-F1
#
_entry.id   AF-A0A7Y3W079-F1
#
_cell.length_a   1.000
_cell.length_b   1.000
_cell.length_c   1.000
_cell.angle_alpha   90.00
_cell.angle_beta   90.00
_cell.angle_gamma   90.00
#
_symmetry.space_group_name_H-M   'P 1'
#
loop_
_entity.id
_entity.type
_entity.pdbx_description
1 polymer ?
#
loop_
_entity_poly.entity_id
_entity_poly.type
_entity_poly.pdbx_seq_one_letter_code
_entity_poly.pdbx_strand_id
1 'polypeptide(L)'
;NTTINIVSVASSGTPSCVNLQPSSVVLTVLPLPTASVSVTPPTICLGDSATFTFTGTPNATVTYNIDGGANQTIVLSGAGTATLTGTYSANTTVNIVSVASSGTPSCVNPQTSSVTLTIQPLPTVSVAVSPTTICANDSATFTFTGTPNATVTYNINGGSNQTVVL
;
A
#
# COMPACT_ATOMS: atom_id res chain seq x y z
N ASN A 1 -21.75 10.86 -22.92
CA ASN A 1 -21.85 12.15 -23.64
C ASN A 1 -23.23 12.25 -24.26
N THR A 2 -23.82 13.44 -24.24
CA THR A 2 -25.15 13.71 -24.80
C THR A 2 -25.05 14.91 -25.73
N THR A 3 -25.57 14.81 -26.95
CA THR A 3 -25.56 15.90 -27.92
C THR A 3 -26.98 16.41 -28.13
N ILE A 4 -27.21 17.69 -27.89
CA ILE A 4 -28.49 18.36 -28.17
C ILE A 4 -28.34 19.06 -29.51
N ASN A 5 -29.20 18.70 -30.47
CA ASN A 5 -29.25 19.30 -31.79
C ASN A 5 -30.52 20.14 -31.92
N ILE A 6 -30.36 21.42 -32.25
CA ILE A 6 -31.46 22.21 -32.82
C ILE A 6 -31.47 21.90 -34.30
N VAL A 7 -32.62 21.48 -34.83
CA VAL A 7 -32.80 21.20 -36.26
C VAL A 7 -33.50 22.37 -36.94
N SER A 8 -34.51 22.93 -36.28
CA SER A 8 -35.31 24.04 -36.79
C SER A 8 -36.07 24.75 -35.68
N VAL A 9 -36.48 25.99 -35.93
CA VAL A 9 -37.42 26.75 -35.09
C VAL A 9 -38.59 27.21 -35.95
N ALA A 10 -39.80 27.23 -35.37
CA ALA A 10 -41.02 27.64 -36.07
C ALA A 10 -41.85 28.60 -35.22
N SER A 11 -42.51 29.57 -35.85
CA SER A 11 -43.44 30.47 -35.17
C SER A 11 -44.79 29.79 -34.89
N SER A 12 -45.39 30.08 -33.73
CA SER A 12 -46.76 29.68 -33.42
C SER A 12 -47.73 30.69 -34.04
N GLY A 13 -48.53 30.26 -35.04
CA GLY A 13 -49.56 31.09 -35.68
C GLY A 13 -49.77 30.79 -37.16
N THR A 14 -50.70 31.51 -37.81
CA THR A 14 -50.96 31.44 -39.25
C THR A 14 -50.65 32.77 -39.95
N PRO A 15 -49.75 32.80 -40.94
CA PRO A 15 -48.94 31.66 -41.42
C PRO A 15 -47.82 31.28 -40.42
N SER A 16 -47.50 29.98 -40.34
CA SER A 16 -46.35 29.49 -39.57
C SER A 16 -45.10 29.60 -40.44
N CYS A 17 -44.04 30.21 -39.90
CA CYS A 17 -42.77 30.39 -40.57
C CYS A 17 -41.74 29.44 -39.95
N VAL A 18 -41.04 28.66 -40.78
CA VAL A 18 -40.00 27.72 -40.33
C VAL A 18 -38.64 28.27 -40.73
N ASN A 19 -37.69 28.24 -39.79
CA ASN A 19 -36.27 28.51 -40.04
C ASN A 19 -35.45 27.26 -39.69
N LEU A 20 -34.68 26.75 -40.65
CA LEU A 20 -33.74 25.65 -40.44
C LEU A 20 -32.43 26.21 -39.90
N GLN A 21 -32.23 26.13 -38.59
CA GLN A 21 -31.02 26.59 -37.92
C GLN A 21 -30.33 25.42 -37.21
N PRO A 22 -29.55 24.60 -37.95
CA PRO A 22 -28.84 23.48 -37.36
C PRO A 22 -27.75 24.00 -36.41
N SER A 23 -27.86 23.65 -35.13
CA SER A 23 -26.82 23.91 -34.14
C SER A 23 -26.74 22.77 -33.14
N SER A 24 -25.56 22.55 -32.56
CA SER A 24 -25.34 21.45 -31.62
C SER A 24 -24.57 21.90 -30.39
N VAL A 25 -24.95 21.39 -29.23
CA VAL A 25 -24.17 21.50 -27.99
C VAL A 25 -23.92 20.09 -27.46
N VAL A 26 -22.68 19.83 -27.00
CA VAL A 26 -22.27 18.53 -26.46
C VAL A 26 -22.08 18.66 -24.94
N LEU A 27 -22.74 17.77 -24.20
CA LEU A 27 -22.46 17.50 -22.79
C LEU A 27 -21.48 16.32 -22.70
N THR A 28 -20.30 16.59 -22.17
CA THR A 28 -19.28 15.56 -21.91
C THR A 28 -19.35 15.12 -20.45
N VAL A 29 -19.42 13.81 -20.22
CA VAL A 29 -19.36 13.22 -18.88
C VAL A 29 -17.98 12.59 -18.71
N LEU A 30 -17.22 13.04 -17.73
CA LEU A 30 -15.91 12.48 -17.42
C LEU A 30 -16.05 11.22 -16.57
N PRO A 31 -15.20 10.18 -16.79
CA PRO A 31 -15.18 9.01 -15.92
C PRO A 31 -14.66 9.37 -14.53
N LEU A 32 -15.09 8.61 -13.52
CA LEU A 32 -14.55 8.70 -12.18
C LEU A 32 -13.11 8.16 -12.14
N PRO A 33 -12.19 8.80 -11.40
CA PRO A 33 -10.84 8.29 -11.23
C PRO A 33 -10.82 7.04 -10.34
N THR A 34 -9.81 6.19 -10.51
CA THR A 34 -9.63 4.95 -9.76
C THR A 34 -8.20 4.85 -9.23
N ALA A 35 -8.00 4.19 -8.09
CA ALA A 35 -6.67 3.83 -7.60
C ALA A 35 -6.69 2.51 -6.82
N SER A 36 -5.57 1.83 -6.74
CA SER A 36 -5.33 0.65 -5.90
C SER A 36 -3.97 0.78 -5.23
N VAL A 37 -3.76 0.02 -4.16
CA VAL A 37 -2.50 -0.02 -3.43
C VAL A 37 -2.05 -1.47 -3.26
N SER A 38 -0.75 -1.70 -3.37
CA SER A 38 -0.08 -2.98 -3.13
C SER A 38 1.17 -2.75 -2.29
N VAL A 39 1.72 -3.80 -1.68
CA VAL A 39 2.97 -3.73 -0.92
C VAL A 39 3.91 -4.84 -1.34
N THR A 40 5.21 -4.54 -1.42
CA THR A 40 6.23 -5.55 -1.75
C THR A 40 7.50 -5.33 -0.93
N PRO A 41 8.02 -6.38 -0.27
CA PRO A 41 7.36 -7.67 -0.01
C PRO A 41 6.19 -7.52 1.00
N PRO A 42 5.23 -8.46 1.05
CA PRO A 42 4.07 -8.38 1.96
C PRO A 42 4.41 -8.71 3.43
N THR A 43 5.54 -9.36 3.66
CA THR A 43 6.07 -9.67 4.99
C THR A 43 7.56 -9.38 5.02
N ILE A 44 8.02 -8.71 6.08
CA ILE A 44 9.44 -8.40 6.32
C ILE A 44 9.82 -8.66 7.79
N CYS A 45 11.11 -8.74 8.11
CA CYS A 45 11.55 -8.77 9.50
C CYS A 45 11.48 -7.38 10.13
N LEU A 46 11.46 -7.32 11.46
CA LEU A 46 11.51 -6.06 12.19
C LEU A 46 12.71 -5.21 11.76
N GLY A 47 12.43 -3.98 11.31
CA GLY A 47 13.44 -3.01 10.88
C GLY A 47 13.80 -3.06 9.40
N ASP A 48 13.32 -4.05 8.65
CA ASP A 48 13.53 -4.14 7.21
C ASP A 48 12.69 -3.11 6.44
N SER A 49 12.99 -2.96 5.15
CA SER A 49 12.27 -2.05 4.25
C SER A 49 11.20 -2.74 3.43
N ALA A 50 10.08 -2.04 3.20
CA ALA A 50 9.07 -2.41 2.21
C ALA A 50 8.61 -1.18 1.41
N THR A 51 7.98 -1.43 0.26
CA THR A 51 7.43 -0.38 -0.60
C THR A 51 5.95 -0.60 -0.83
N PHE A 52 5.13 0.38 -0.46
CA PHE A 52 3.75 0.48 -0.91
C PHE A 52 3.72 1.18 -2.27
N THR A 53 3.03 0.57 -3.24
CA THR A 53 2.87 1.10 -4.60
C THR A 53 1.41 1.37 -4.87
N PHE A 54 1.09 2.64 -5.14
CA PHE A 54 -0.21 3.09 -5.60
C PHE A 54 -0.23 3.08 -7.13
N THR A 55 -1.30 2.53 -7.70
CA THR A 55 -1.55 2.51 -9.15
C THR A 55 -2.95 3.00 -9.47
N GLY A 56 -3.16 3.78 -10.52
CA GLY A 56 -4.48 4.33 -10.81
C GLY A 56 -4.52 5.29 -11.99
N THR A 57 -5.53 6.16 -12.00
CA THR A 57 -5.69 7.20 -13.02
C THR A 57 -4.50 8.17 -13.01
N PRO A 58 -3.80 8.39 -14.14
CA PRO A 58 -2.69 9.32 -14.24
C PRO A 58 -2.98 10.71 -13.65
N ASN A 59 -2.02 11.28 -12.94
CA ASN A 59 -2.09 12.60 -12.30
C ASN A 59 -3.22 12.77 -11.26
N ALA A 60 -3.93 11.70 -10.89
CA ALA A 60 -4.98 11.77 -9.88
C ALA A 60 -4.38 11.90 -8.47
N THR A 61 -5.10 12.60 -7.59
CA THR A 61 -4.76 12.72 -6.18
C THR A 61 -5.48 11.62 -5.41
N VAL A 62 -4.72 10.73 -4.78
CA VAL A 62 -5.23 9.67 -3.90
C VAL A 62 -5.22 10.19 -2.46
N THR A 63 -6.36 10.12 -1.79
CA THR A 63 -6.47 10.32 -0.35
C THR A 63 -6.41 8.97 0.34
N TYR A 64 -5.48 8.80 1.27
CA TYR A 64 -5.25 7.55 2.00
C TYR A 64 -4.99 7.81 3.48
N ASN A 65 -5.07 6.79 4.32
CA ASN A 65 -4.58 6.84 5.69
C ASN A 65 -3.74 5.60 6.00
N ILE A 66 -2.95 5.71 7.07
CA ILE A 66 -2.15 4.62 7.62
C ILE A 66 -2.78 4.21 8.95
N ASP A 67 -3.14 2.94 9.09
CA ASP A 67 -3.72 2.33 10.29
C ASP A 67 -4.96 3.06 10.84
N GLY A 68 -5.77 3.64 9.94
CA GLY A 68 -6.97 4.41 10.32
C GLY A 68 -6.67 5.79 10.92
N GLY A 69 -5.43 6.25 10.83
CA GLY A 69 -5.01 7.58 11.27
C GLY A 69 -5.53 8.72 10.38
N ALA A 70 -4.89 9.89 10.48
CA ALA A 70 -5.27 11.06 9.70
C ALA A 70 -5.14 10.82 8.18
N ASN A 71 -6.04 11.44 7.42
CA ASN A 71 -5.97 11.40 5.96
C ASN A 71 -4.75 12.16 5.44
N GLN A 72 -4.05 11.53 4.52
CA GLN A 72 -2.91 12.03 3.76
C GLN A 72 -3.24 11.99 2.28
N THR A 73 -2.44 12.68 1.47
CA THR A 73 -2.60 12.67 0.01
C THR A 73 -1.31 12.30 -0.69
N ILE A 74 -1.44 11.64 -1.83
CA ILE A 74 -0.34 11.37 -2.74
C ILE A 74 -0.83 11.54 -4.18
N VAL A 75 -0.02 12.16 -5.02
CA VAL A 75 -0.34 12.39 -6.43
C VAL A 75 0.30 11.31 -7.27
N LEU A 76 -0.50 10.64 -8.10
CA LEU A 76 0.00 9.67 -9.07
C LEU A 76 0.76 10.39 -10.18
N SER A 77 1.84 9.79 -10.67
CA SER A 77 2.58 10.29 -11.82
C SER A 77 1.73 10.29 -13.10
N GLY A 78 2.28 10.82 -14.20
CA GLY A 78 1.68 10.70 -15.53
C GLY A 78 1.55 9.25 -16.03
N ALA A 79 2.26 8.30 -15.40
CA ALA A 79 2.10 6.86 -15.63
C ALA A 79 1.04 6.22 -14.71
N GLY A 80 0.41 7.00 -13.82
CA GLY A 80 -0.57 6.49 -12.87
C GLY A 80 0.03 5.80 -11.66
N THR A 81 1.27 6.13 -11.27
CA THR A 81 1.98 5.44 -10.19
C THR A 81 2.54 6.40 -9.13
N ALA A 82 2.56 5.97 -7.88
CA ALA A 82 3.30 6.62 -6.79
C ALA A 82 3.73 5.60 -5.73
N THR A 83 4.76 5.89 -4.95
CA THR A 83 5.33 4.93 -3.99
C THR A 83 5.57 5.55 -2.62
N LEU A 84 5.38 4.76 -1.57
CA LEU A 84 5.80 5.02 -0.21
C LEU A 84 6.76 3.91 0.21
N THR A 85 8.05 4.25 0.34
CA THR A 85 9.10 3.31 0.77
C THR A 85 9.60 3.72 2.15
N GLY A 86 9.76 2.75 3.04
CA GLY A 86 10.25 2.99 4.38
C GLY A 86 10.71 1.71 5.07
N THR A 87 11.31 1.88 6.23
CA THR A 87 11.60 0.81 7.19
C THR A 87 10.48 0.72 8.22
N TYR A 88 10.06 -0.49 8.57
CA TYR A 88 8.89 -0.70 9.43
C TYR A 88 9.23 -1.56 10.66
N SER A 89 8.67 -1.17 11.80
CA SER A 89 8.85 -1.86 13.09
C SER A 89 7.56 -2.46 13.64
N ALA A 90 6.42 -2.21 13.00
CA ALA A 90 5.11 -2.74 13.34
C ALA A 90 4.28 -2.99 12.08
N ASN A 91 3.29 -3.89 12.17
CA ASN A 91 2.33 -4.11 11.08
C ASN A 91 1.72 -2.78 10.66
N THR A 92 1.65 -2.55 9.36
CA THR A 92 1.21 -1.27 8.79
C THR A 92 0.17 -1.53 7.72
N THR A 93 -0.99 -0.92 7.85
CA THR A 93 -2.09 -1.01 6.87
C THR A 93 -2.28 0.34 6.19
N VAL A 94 -2.21 0.35 4.86
CA VAL A 94 -2.53 1.53 4.04
C VAL A 94 -3.93 1.38 3.49
N ASN A 95 -4.78 2.38 3.73
CA ASN A 95 -6.17 2.41 3.24
C ASN A 95 -6.37 3.60 2.30
N ILE A 96 -6.79 3.36 1.06
CA ILE A 96 -7.33 4.38 0.17
C ILE A 96 -8.75 4.72 0.62
N VAL A 97 -9.05 6.02 0.69
CA VAL A 97 -10.34 6.60 1.10
C VAL A 97 -11.08 7.19 -0.10
N SER A 98 -10.38 7.93 -0.96
CA SER A 98 -10.95 8.53 -2.15
C SER A 98 -9.87 8.89 -3.17
N VAL A 99 -10.30 9.11 -4.42
CA VAL A 99 -9.44 9.55 -5.51
C VAL A 99 -10.10 10.73 -6.21
N ALA A 100 -9.32 11.77 -6.50
CA ALA A 100 -9.78 12.97 -7.22
C ALA A 100 -9.04 13.11 -8.54
N SER A 101 -9.77 13.35 -9.64
CA SER A 101 -9.17 13.56 -10.96
C SER A 101 -8.48 14.93 -11.02
N SER A 102 -7.39 15.00 -11.79
CA SER A 102 -6.80 16.28 -12.18
C SER A 102 -7.69 17.00 -13.19
N GLY A 103 -7.70 18.34 -13.15
CA GLY A 103 -8.38 19.18 -14.15
C GLY A 103 -9.77 19.68 -13.73
N THR A 104 -10.46 20.32 -14.67
CA THR A 104 -11.79 20.92 -14.46
C THR A 104 -12.84 20.27 -15.38
N PRO A 105 -13.96 19.78 -14.84
CA PRO A 105 -14.26 19.63 -13.41
C PRO A 105 -13.37 18.57 -12.74
N SER A 106 -13.09 18.74 -11.44
CA SER A 106 -12.45 17.69 -10.65
C SER A 106 -13.53 16.72 -10.15
N CYS A 107 -13.44 15.47 -10.59
CA CYS A 107 -14.35 14.41 -10.20
C CYS A 107 -13.75 13.65 -9.01
N VAL A 108 -14.51 13.51 -7.92
CA VAL A 108 -14.10 12.77 -6.73
C VAL A 108 -14.84 11.45 -6.68
N ASN A 109 -14.08 10.36 -6.52
CA ASN A 109 -14.59 9.01 -6.35
C ASN A 109 -14.23 8.49 -4.94
N PRO A 110 -15.19 8.36 -4.02
CA PRO A 110 -14.99 7.62 -2.78
C PRO A 110 -14.75 6.14 -3.13
N GLN A 111 -13.56 5.64 -2.80
CA GLN A 111 -13.16 4.27 -3.12
C GLN A 111 -12.38 3.71 -1.94
N THR A 112 -12.77 2.51 -1.49
CA THR A 112 -12.07 1.79 -0.42
C THR A 112 -11.19 0.69 -1.02
N SER A 113 -9.90 0.74 -0.70
CA SER A 113 -8.92 -0.31 -1.02
C SER A 113 -7.88 -0.32 0.08
N SER A 114 -7.46 -1.48 0.55
CA SER A 114 -6.46 -1.58 1.62
C SER A 114 -5.46 -2.68 1.35
N VAL A 115 -4.26 -2.52 1.92
CA VAL A 115 -3.22 -3.53 1.94
C VAL A 115 -2.43 -3.44 3.24
N THR A 116 -2.04 -4.60 3.77
CA THR A 116 -1.32 -4.71 5.05
C THR A 116 0.08 -5.29 4.83
N LEU A 117 1.07 -4.62 5.38
CA LEU A 117 2.43 -5.12 5.59
C LEU A 117 2.49 -5.84 6.94
N THR A 118 3.01 -7.06 6.95
CA THR A 118 3.22 -7.84 8.17
C THR A 118 4.69 -7.82 8.58
N ILE A 119 4.95 -7.61 9.88
CA ILE A 119 6.29 -7.61 10.45
C ILE A 119 6.50 -8.89 11.25
N GLN A 120 7.53 -9.65 10.88
CA GLN A 120 7.99 -10.82 11.61
C GLN A 120 9.01 -10.38 12.70
N PRO A 121 8.80 -10.74 13.97
CA PRO A 121 9.80 -10.50 15.02
C PRO A 121 11.13 -11.19 14.73
N LEU A 122 12.23 -10.59 15.21
CA LEU A 122 13.55 -11.21 15.14
C LEU A 122 13.62 -12.42 16.09
N PRO A 123 14.32 -13.50 15.71
CA PRO A 123 14.52 -14.64 16.59
C PRO A 123 15.39 -14.24 17.79
N THR A 124 15.07 -14.81 18.96
CA THR A 124 15.82 -14.60 20.19
C THR A 124 16.51 -15.90 20.62
N VAL A 125 17.63 -15.79 21.31
CA VAL A 125 18.34 -16.92 21.91
C VAL A 125 19.02 -16.50 23.20
N SER A 126 19.05 -17.40 24.18
CA SER A 126 19.84 -17.29 25.40
C SER A 126 20.52 -18.63 25.68
N VAL A 127 21.63 -18.59 26.44
CA VAL A 127 22.40 -19.78 26.83
C VAL A 127 22.57 -19.78 28.35
N ALA A 128 22.35 -20.94 28.95
CA ALA A 128 22.60 -21.18 30.37
C ALA A 128 23.53 -22.38 30.54
N VAL A 129 24.28 -22.42 31.63
CA VAL A 129 25.15 -23.55 31.98
C VAL A 129 24.84 -24.03 33.40
N SER A 130 24.81 -25.35 33.59
CA SER A 130 24.64 -25.96 34.90
C SER A 130 25.45 -27.27 35.02
N PRO A 131 26.31 -27.44 36.05
CA PRO A 131 26.69 -26.43 37.04
C PRO A 131 27.57 -25.31 36.44
N THR A 132 27.61 -24.14 37.08
CA THR A 132 28.50 -23.03 36.65
C THR A 132 29.96 -23.23 37.07
N THR A 133 30.24 -24.21 37.92
CA THR A 133 31.59 -24.57 38.36
C THR A 133 31.64 -26.07 38.57
N ILE A 134 32.69 -26.70 38.06
CA ILE A 134 32.89 -28.16 38.07
C ILE A 134 34.34 -28.47 38.44
N CYS A 135 34.59 -29.67 38.98
CA CYS A 135 35.95 -30.16 39.19
C CYS A 135 36.55 -30.65 37.86
N ALA A 136 37.86 -30.90 37.84
CA ALA A 136 38.49 -31.50 36.66
C ALA A 136 37.83 -32.86 36.34
N ASN A 137 37.46 -33.05 35.07
CA ASN A 137 36.78 -34.23 34.52
C ASN A 137 35.29 -34.40 34.88
N ASP A 138 34.69 -33.46 35.61
CA ASP A 138 33.22 -33.39 35.73
C ASP A 138 32.61 -32.81 34.44
N SER A 139 31.30 -33.00 34.27
CA SER A 139 30.56 -32.45 33.13
C SER A 139 29.64 -31.30 33.53
N ALA A 140 29.55 -30.27 32.69
CA ALA A 140 28.50 -29.25 32.74
C ALA A 140 27.66 -29.32 31.46
N THR A 141 26.38 -28.97 31.56
CA THR A 141 25.48 -28.90 30.41
C THR A 141 25.23 -27.45 30.03
N PHE A 142 25.39 -27.13 28.75
CA PHE A 142 24.94 -25.87 28.16
C PHE A 142 23.57 -26.08 27.54
N THR A 143 22.61 -25.25 27.91
CA THR A 143 21.24 -25.28 27.39
C THR A 143 20.96 -23.99 26.65
N PHE A 144 20.60 -24.10 25.38
CA PHE A 144 20.12 -22.97 24.59
C PHE A 144 18.59 -22.92 24.64
N THR A 145 18.02 -21.73 24.82
CA THR A 145 16.57 -21.49 24.81
C THR A 145 16.28 -20.23 23.99
N GLY A 146 15.17 -20.20 23.26
CA GLY A 146 14.89 -19.12 22.33
C GLY A 146 13.73 -19.40 21.39
N THR A 147 13.74 -18.77 20.22
CA THR A 147 12.70 -18.96 19.20
C THR A 147 12.71 -20.40 18.66
N PRO A 148 11.57 -21.13 18.68
CA PRO A 148 11.49 -22.49 18.17
C PRO A 148 11.92 -22.60 16.70
N ASN A 149 12.62 -23.68 16.36
CA ASN A 149 13.19 -23.99 15.05
C ASN A 149 14.26 -22.99 14.57
N ALA A 150 14.70 -22.04 15.42
CA ALA A 150 15.80 -21.17 15.08
C ALA A 150 17.13 -21.95 15.09
N THR A 151 17.97 -21.71 14.09
CA THR A 151 19.34 -22.26 14.06
C THR A 151 20.28 -21.31 14.79
N VAL A 152 20.85 -21.79 15.89
CA VAL A 152 21.86 -21.07 16.66
C VAL A 152 23.23 -21.50 16.18
N THR A 153 24.06 -20.53 15.77
CA THR A 153 25.48 -20.76 15.46
C THR A 153 26.33 -20.33 16.66
N TYR A 154 27.18 -21.22 17.16
CA TYR A 154 28.05 -20.96 18.31
C TYR A 154 29.46 -21.52 18.05
N ASN A 155 30.45 -21.06 18.82
CA ASN A 155 31.76 -21.68 18.87
C ASN A 155 32.20 -21.87 20.32
N ILE A 156 33.13 -22.79 20.54
CA ILE A 156 33.73 -23.04 21.86
C ILE A 156 35.16 -22.51 21.79
N ASN A 157 35.48 -21.55 22.65
CA ASN A 157 36.82 -20.94 22.77
C ASN A 157 37.40 -20.42 21.43
N GLY A 158 36.55 -19.83 20.57
CA GLY A 158 36.99 -19.29 19.28
C GLY A 158 37.35 -20.35 18.23
N GLY A 159 37.01 -21.62 18.48
CA GLY A 159 37.15 -22.70 17.50
C GLY A 159 36.16 -22.59 16.33
N SER A 160 36.03 -23.68 15.56
CA SER A 160 35.10 -23.74 14.43
C SER A 160 33.65 -23.53 14.86
N ASN A 161 32.86 -22.91 13.98
CA ASN A 161 31.43 -22.73 14.18
C ASN A 161 30.70 -24.08 14.17
N GLN A 162 29.79 -24.23 15.12
CA GLN A 162 28.85 -25.33 15.26
C GLN A 162 27.42 -24.80 15.25
N THR A 163 26.46 -25.66 14.97
CA THR A 163 25.05 -25.28 14.91
C THR A 163 24.18 -26.19 15.76
N VAL A 164 23.15 -25.62 16.39
CA VAL A 164 22.07 -26.35 17.05
C VAL A 164 20.74 -25.73 16.66
N VAL A 165 19.69 -26.54 16.56
CA VAL A 165 18.32 -26.08 16.29
C VAL A 165 17.53 -26.14 17.59
N LEU A 166 16.84 -25.04 17.92
CA LEU A 166 15.97 -24.90 19.11
C LEU A 166 14.60 -25.55 18.93
#